data_AF-A0A5P9HZJ0-F1
#
_entry.id   AF-A0A5P9HZJ0-F1
#
_cell.length_a   1.000
_cell.length_b   1.000
_cell.length_c   1.000
_cell.angle_alpha   90.00
_cell.angle_beta   90.00
_cell.angle_gamma   90.00
#
_symmetry.space_group_name_H-M   'P 1'
#
loop_
_entity.id
_entity.type
_entity.pdbx_description
1 polymer ?
#
loop_
_entity_poly.entity_id
_entity_poly.type
_entity_poly.pdbx_seq_one_letter_code
_entity_poly.pdbx_strand_id
1 'polypeptide(L)'
;MVLSTSAIAALPPAPGKALDQEQLFLPISETLPSEPDFVTARCHGFLHAVRIYRQIMRSNPLHGRDRTHGTEFDWIDDPDFYRPLTKAAQRLDDMERYAQAYLSAFGSIEVPSLVSHTPLYQSDKETCLTRFGSDPS
;
A
#
# COMPACT_ATOMS: atom_id res chain seq x y z
N MET A 1 -39.57 -40.51 8.99
CA MET A 1 -38.80 -39.26 9.13
C MET A 1 -37.82 -39.19 7.99
N VAL A 2 -38.00 -38.25 7.06
CA VAL A 2 -37.10 -38.07 5.90
C VAL A 2 -36.26 -36.84 6.19
N LEU A 3 -34.94 -37.01 6.33
CA LEU A 3 -33.98 -35.91 6.51
C LEU A 3 -33.74 -35.27 5.15
N SER A 4 -34.33 -34.09 4.94
CA SER A 4 -34.06 -33.24 3.79
C SER A 4 -32.78 -32.46 4.07
N THR A 5 -31.71 -32.77 3.34
CA THR A 5 -30.47 -31.97 3.34
C THR A 5 -30.57 -30.97 2.20
N SER A 6 -30.88 -29.72 2.53
CA SER A 6 -30.72 -28.61 1.59
C SER A 6 -29.22 -28.34 1.41
N ALA A 7 -28.69 -28.74 0.26
CA ALA A 7 -27.37 -28.28 -0.18
C ALA A 7 -27.45 -26.77 -0.46
N ILE A 8 -26.79 -25.98 0.38
CA ILE A 8 -26.54 -24.57 0.06
C ILE A 8 -25.44 -24.57 -1.01
N ALA A 9 -25.83 -24.39 -2.26
CA ALA A 9 -24.90 -24.13 -3.34
C ALA A 9 -24.18 -22.80 -3.03
N ALA A 10 -22.88 -22.88 -2.75
CA ALA A 10 -22.03 -21.71 -2.70
C ALA A 10 -21.99 -21.09 -4.10
N LEU A 11 -22.51 -19.87 -4.24
CA LEU A 11 -22.29 -19.08 -5.45
C LEU A 11 -20.78 -18.84 -5.59
N PRO A 12 -20.17 -19.06 -6.77
CA PRO A 12 -18.81 -18.63 -7.00
C PRO A 12 -18.74 -17.10 -6.88
N PRO A 13 -17.69 -16.53 -6.26
CA PRO A 13 -17.49 -15.10 -6.27
C PRO A 13 -17.42 -14.60 -7.72
N ALA A 14 -18.01 -13.42 -7.96
CA ALA A 14 -17.97 -12.76 -9.26
C ALA A 14 -16.52 -12.68 -9.80
N PRO A 15 -16.29 -12.71 -11.12
CA PRO A 15 -14.96 -12.70 -11.69
C PRO A 15 -14.38 -11.29 -11.63
N GLY A 16 -14.03 -10.82 -10.43
CA GLY A 16 -12.94 -9.86 -10.30
C GLY A 16 -11.69 -10.60 -10.73
N LYS A 17 -11.05 -10.18 -11.84
CA LYS A 17 -9.80 -10.78 -12.30
C LYS A 17 -8.83 -10.81 -11.12
N ALA A 18 -8.50 -12.01 -10.64
CA ALA A 18 -7.43 -12.17 -9.69
C ALA A 18 -6.14 -11.73 -10.40
N LEU A 19 -5.69 -10.51 -10.11
CA LEU A 19 -4.35 -10.07 -10.48
C LEU A 19 -3.36 -11.09 -9.93
N ASP A 20 -2.52 -11.62 -10.82
CA ASP A 20 -1.47 -12.56 -10.44
C ASP A 20 -0.53 -11.90 -9.44
N GLN A 21 -0.01 -12.68 -8.49
CA GLN A 21 0.82 -12.16 -7.40
C GLN A 21 2.08 -11.48 -7.92
N GLU A 22 2.60 -11.93 -9.08
CA GLU A 22 3.71 -11.28 -9.79
C GLU A 22 3.32 -9.93 -10.41
N GLN A 23 2.10 -9.81 -10.95
CA GLN A 23 1.60 -8.54 -11.51
C GLN A 23 1.29 -7.52 -10.42
N LEU A 24 0.97 -7.96 -9.20
CA LEU A 24 0.86 -7.06 -8.05
C LEU A 24 2.18 -6.39 -7.69
N PHE A 25 3.32 -6.74 -8.29
CA PHE A 25 4.61 -6.26 -7.80
C PHE A 25 5.50 -5.58 -8.83
N LEU A 26 4.95 -5.33 -10.01
CA LEU A 26 5.45 -4.31 -10.93
C LEU A 26 5.03 -2.90 -10.45
N PRO A 27 5.75 -1.85 -10.85
CA PRO A 27 5.33 -0.47 -10.57
C PRO A 27 3.89 -0.20 -11.03
N ILE A 28 3.17 0.68 -10.30
CA ILE A 28 1.78 1.06 -10.62
C ILE A 28 1.71 1.66 -12.03
N SER A 29 2.73 2.43 -12.42
CA SER A 29 2.90 3.04 -13.74
C SER A 29 2.99 2.00 -14.88
N GLU A 30 3.40 0.77 -14.59
CA GLU A 30 3.65 -0.29 -15.58
C GLU A 30 2.54 -1.36 -15.65
N THR A 31 1.54 -1.30 -14.75
CA THR A 31 0.49 -2.32 -14.65
C THR A 31 -0.85 -1.85 -15.20
N LEU A 32 -1.66 -1.20 -14.36
CA LEU A 32 -3.03 -0.76 -14.70
C LEU A 32 -3.23 0.71 -14.29
N PRO A 33 -2.41 1.66 -14.79
CA PRO A 33 -2.49 3.05 -14.36
C PRO A 33 -3.81 3.74 -14.75
N SER A 34 -4.54 3.18 -15.72
CA SER A 34 -5.85 3.67 -16.16
C SER A 34 -7.01 3.21 -15.27
N GLU A 35 -6.80 2.27 -14.34
CA GLU A 35 -7.83 1.77 -13.43
C GLU A 35 -7.78 2.55 -12.09
N PRO A 36 -8.68 3.52 -11.87
CA PRO A 36 -8.56 4.44 -10.75
C PRO A 36 -8.69 3.76 -9.38
N ASP A 37 -9.52 2.73 -9.28
CA ASP A 37 -9.71 1.97 -8.04
C ASP A 37 -8.47 1.12 -7.72
N PHE A 38 -7.85 0.51 -8.74
CA PHE A 38 -6.57 -0.20 -8.59
C PHE A 38 -5.47 0.74 -8.10
N VAL A 39 -5.29 1.90 -8.75
CA VAL A 39 -4.28 2.90 -8.36
C VAL A 39 -4.53 3.38 -6.94
N THR A 40 -5.78 3.65 -6.56
CA THR A 40 -6.15 4.09 -5.21
C THR A 40 -5.83 3.02 -4.16
N ALA A 41 -6.23 1.77 -4.39
CA ALA A 41 -5.95 0.66 -3.47
C ALA A 41 -4.44 0.41 -3.32
N ARG A 42 -3.69 0.45 -4.43
CA ARG A 42 -2.22 0.34 -4.47
C ARG A 42 -1.54 1.46 -3.69
N CYS A 43 -1.94 2.71 -3.91
CA CYS A 43 -1.38 3.86 -3.22
C CYS A 43 -1.69 3.85 -1.73
N HIS A 44 -2.88 3.41 -1.33
CA HIS A 44 -3.22 3.25 0.07
C HIS A 44 -2.39 2.14 0.73
N GLY A 45 -2.25 0.99 0.08
CA GLY A 45 -1.39 -0.11 0.54
C GLY A 45 0.07 0.32 0.67
N PHE A 46 0.59 1.04 -0.34
CA PHE A 46 1.94 1.62 -0.33
C PHE A 46 2.13 2.55 0.87
N LEU A 47 1.22 3.50 1.05
CA LEU A 47 1.27 4.46 2.15
C LEU A 47 1.28 3.75 3.51
N HIS A 48 0.45 2.73 3.67
CA HIS A 48 0.35 1.95 4.89
C HIS A 48 1.66 1.20 5.18
N ALA A 49 2.23 0.54 4.17
CA ALA A 49 3.51 -0.17 4.30
C ALA A 49 4.66 0.80 4.66
N VAL A 50 4.75 1.95 3.98
CA VAL A 50 5.76 2.98 4.28
C VAL A 50 5.60 3.52 5.70
N ARG A 51 4.36 3.70 6.18
CA ARG A 51 4.08 4.11 7.56
C ARG A 51 4.55 3.09 8.58
N ILE A 52 4.27 1.80 8.36
CA ILE A 52 4.77 0.70 9.21
C ILE A 52 6.31 0.69 9.21
N TYR A 53 6.91 0.71 8.02
CA TYR A 53 8.37 0.67 7.86
C TYR A 53 9.06 1.81 8.62
N ARG A 54 8.58 3.05 8.45
CA ARG A 54 9.06 4.24 9.19
C ARG A 54 8.87 4.11 10.69
N GLN A 55 7.72 3.61 11.15
CA GLN A 55 7.48 3.42 12.60
C GLN A 55 8.48 2.46 13.22
N ILE A 56 8.82 1.37 12.53
CA ILE A 56 9.78 0.39 13.02
C ILE A 56 11.21 0.96 12.98
N MET A 57 11.61 1.66 11.92
CA MET A 57 12.92 2.33 11.86
C MET A 57 13.14 3.33 13.01
N ARG A 58 12.06 4.00 13.43
CA ARG A 58 12.07 4.94 14.55
C ARG A 58 12.03 4.27 15.91
N SER A 59 11.79 2.96 15.95
CA SER A 59 11.70 2.22 17.20
C SER A 59 13.11 1.91 17.73
N ASN A 60 13.42 2.41 18.92
CA ASN A 60 14.62 2.08 19.67
C ASN A 60 14.22 1.46 21.03
N PRO A 61 14.56 0.19 21.30
CA PRO A 61 14.11 -0.48 22.52
C PRO A 61 14.71 0.10 23.80
N LEU A 62 15.83 0.83 23.73
CA LEU A 62 16.51 1.41 24.89
C LEU A 62 16.05 2.85 25.19
N HIS A 63 15.74 3.63 24.15
CA HIS A 63 15.48 5.07 24.26
C HIS A 63 14.09 5.49 23.76
N GLY A 64 13.25 4.56 23.32
CA GLY A 64 11.92 4.86 22.79
C GLY A 64 11.95 5.22 21.31
N ARG A 65 11.32 6.34 20.92
CA ARG A 65 11.28 6.74 19.50
C ARG A 65 12.43 7.68 19.13
N ASP A 66 13.22 7.29 18.15
CA ASP A 66 14.22 8.16 17.51
C ASP A 66 13.65 8.76 16.22
N ARG A 67 13.41 10.07 16.21
CA ARG A 67 12.83 10.77 15.05
C ARG A 67 13.85 11.10 13.96
N THR A 68 15.14 10.93 14.23
CA THR A 68 16.19 11.18 13.22
C THR A 68 16.30 10.06 12.21
N HIS A 69 15.74 8.87 12.50
CA HIS A 69 15.62 7.78 11.54
C HIS A 69 14.31 7.86 10.74
N GLY A 70 14.38 7.44 9.47
CA GLY A 70 13.21 7.35 8.58
C GLY A 70 12.62 8.69 8.18
N THR A 71 13.40 9.78 8.21
CA THR A 71 12.97 11.12 7.78
C THR A 71 12.66 11.19 6.28
N GLU A 72 13.31 10.35 5.48
CA GLU A 72 13.04 10.17 4.05
C GLU A 72 11.60 9.71 3.77
N PHE A 73 10.92 9.15 4.77
CA PHE A 73 9.54 8.70 4.71
C PHE A 73 8.54 9.72 5.28
N ASP A 74 8.97 10.92 5.70
CA ASP A 74 8.10 11.90 6.37
C ASP A 74 6.98 12.48 5.51
N TRP A 75 7.15 12.46 4.18
CA TRP A 75 6.15 12.93 3.22
C TRP A 75 4.80 12.21 3.35
N ILE A 76 4.76 11.01 3.95
CA ILE A 76 3.51 10.26 4.18
C ILE A 76 2.55 10.91 5.16
N ASP A 77 3.04 11.86 5.97
CA ASP A 77 2.26 12.61 6.93
C ASP A 77 1.78 13.97 6.37
N ASP A 78 2.12 14.29 5.12
CA ASP A 78 1.64 15.50 4.45
C ASP A 78 0.11 15.44 4.34
N PRO A 79 -0.63 16.36 5.00
CA PRO A 79 -2.09 16.36 4.97
C PRO A 79 -2.67 16.58 3.58
N ASP A 80 -1.94 17.27 2.70
CA ASP A 80 -2.38 17.61 1.35
C ASP A 80 -2.31 16.40 0.40
N PHE A 81 -1.54 15.37 0.78
CA PHE A 81 -1.50 14.07 0.10
C PHE A 81 -2.34 13.00 0.82
N TYR A 82 -2.18 12.86 2.14
CA TYR A 82 -2.79 11.77 2.91
C TYR A 82 -4.33 11.86 2.96
N ARG A 83 -4.89 13.08 3.08
CA ARG A 83 -6.35 13.25 3.20
C ARG A 83 -7.09 12.88 1.90
N PRO A 84 -6.69 13.37 0.71
CA PRO A 84 -7.32 12.94 -0.55
C PRO A 84 -7.29 11.43 -0.76
N LEU A 85 -6.13 10.80 -0.55
CA LEU A 85 -5.98 9.35 -0.68
C LEU A 85 -6.89 8.59 0.29
N THR A 86 -6.92 8.96 1.56
CA THR A 86 -7.77 8.30 2.56
C THR A 86 -9.25 8.40 2.20
N LYS A 87 -9.69 9.56 1.72
CA LYS A 87 -11.07 9.78 1.28
C LYS A 87 -11.44 8.91 0.07
N ALA A 88 -10.53 8.75 -0.88
CA ALA A 88 -10.73 7.89 -2.04
C ALA A 88 -10.75 6.40 -1.64
N ALA A 89 -9.89 6.00 -0.71
CA ALA A 89 -9.70 4.63 -0.25
C ALA A 89 -10.85 4.07 0.61
N GLN A 90 -11.66 4.93 1.26
CA GLN A 90 -12.80 4.52 2.11
C GLN A 90 -13.82 3.59 1.44
N ARG A 91 -13.78 3.46 0.12
CA ARG A 91 -14.76 2.71 -0.69
C ARG A 91 -14.20 1.40 -1.23
N LEU A 92 -12.96 1.05 -0.90
CA LEU A 92 -12.24 -0.07 -1.51
C LEU A 92 -12.04 -1.19 -0.50
N ASP A 93 -12.26 -2.42 -0.96
CA ASP A 93 -11.96 -3.64 -0.20
C ASP A 93 -10.48 -4.05 -0.40
N ASP A 94 -9.97 -4.94 0.47
CA ASP A 94 -8.70 -5.68 0.31
C ASP A 94 -7.40 -4.84 0.18
N MET A 95 -7.36 -3.64 0.74
CA MET A 95 -6.16 -2.79 0.76
C MET A 95 -5.00 -3.39 1.57
N GLU A 96 -5.30 -4.25 2.55
CA GLU A 96 -4.31 -4.92 3.40
C GLU A 96 -3.36 -5.82 2.60
N ARG A 97 -3.88 -6.48 1.55
CA ARG A 97 -3.07 -7.35 0.67
C ARG A 97 -1.93 -6.57 0.02
N TYR A 98 -2.20 -5.35 -0.44
CA TYR A 98 -1.17 -4.50 -1.05
C TYR A 98 -0.13 -4.06 -0.03
N ALA A 99 -0.55 -3.66 1.18
CA ALA A 99 0.38 -3.28 2.23
C ALA A 99 1.34 -4.43 2.59
N GLN A 100 0.82 -5.65 2.73
CA GLN A 100 1.63 -6.83 2.99
C GLN A 100 2.63 -7.11 1.85
N ALA A 101 2.17 -7.01 0.59
CA ALA A 101 3.05 -7.19 -0.55
C ALA A 101 4.21 -6.17 -0.55
N TYR A 102 3.94 -4.89 -0.27
CA TYR A 102 4.98 -3.87 -0.16
C TYR A 102 5.98 -4.18 0.96
N LEU A 103 5.50 -4.56 2.14
CA LEU A 103 6.38 -4.94 3.25
C LEU A 103 7.27 -6.12 2.88
N SER A 104 6.74 -7.13 2.20
CA SER A 104 7.54 -8.28 1.74
C SER A 104 8.68 -7.87 0.80
N ALA A 105 8.46 -6.87 -0.07
CA ALA A 105 9.49 -6.49 -1.03
C ALA A 105 10.41 -5.36 -0.61
N PHE A 106 9.99 -4.51 0.34
CA PHE A 106 10.91 -3.65 1.06
C PHE A 106 11.94 -4.49 1.84
N GLY A 107 11.55 -5.71 2.21
CA GLY A 107 12.44 -6.68 2.85
C GLY A 107 12.70 -6.32 4.31
N SER A 108 13.88 -6.70 4.80
CA SER A 108 14.32 -6.40 6.15
C SER A 108 14.46 -4.90 6.39
N ILE A 109 14.31 -4.51 7.65
CA ILE A 109 14.46 -3.12 8.06
C ILE A 109 15.92 -2.89 8.45
N GLU A 110 16.57 -2.00 7.73
CA GLU A 110 17.98 -1.65 7.90
C GLU A 110 18.13 -0.16 8.21
N VAL A 111 19.17 0.21 8.95
CA VAL A 111 19.48 1.60 9.30
C VAL A 111 20.95 1.87 8.90
N PRO A 112 21.21 2.71 7.87
CA PRO A 112 20.24 3.44 7.06
C PRO A 112 19.44 2.51 6.12
N SER A 113 18.19 2.88 5.80
CA SER A 113 17.38 2.11 4.84
C SER A 113 17.75 2.48 3.40
N LEU A 114 17.80 1.48 2.52
CA LEU A 114 17.94 1.68 1.08
C LEU A 114 16.60 1.65 0.33
N VAL A 115 15.48 1.40 1.02
CA VAL A 115 14.15 1.25 0.39
C VAL A 115 13.75 2.48 -0.42
N SER A 116 14.04 3.67 0.07
CA SER A 116 13.74 4.95 -0.63
C SER A 116 14.51 5.13 -1.95
N HIS A 117 15.56 4.33 -2.18
CA HIS A 117 16.35 4.31 -3.40
C HIS A 117 15.95 3.18 -4.35
N THR A 118 15.02 2.31 -3.96
CA THR A 118 14.56 1.22 -4.84
C THR A 118 13.68 1.78 -5.97
N PRO A 119 13.79 1.24 -7.20
CA PRO A 119 12.99 1.70 -8.33
C PRO A 119 11.48 1.63 -8.06
N LEU A 120 11.01 0.54 -7.43
CA LEU A 120 9.60 0.37 -7.08
C LEU A 120 9.10 1.49 -6.16
N TYR A 121 9.84 1.79 -5.09
CA TYR A 121 9.45 2.83 -4.14
C TYR A 121 9.34 4.20 -4.83
N GLN A 122 10.33 4.55 -5.65
CA GLN A 122 10.38 5.85 -6.31
C GLN A 122 9.23 6.02 -7.32
N SER A 123 9.01 5.01 -8.17
CA SER A 123 7.93 5.03 -9.17
C SER A 123 6.55 5.08 -8.52
N ASP A 124 6.31 4.27 -7.49
CA ASP A 124 4.99 4.21 -6.86
C ASP A 124 4.73 5.45 -6.00
N LYS A 125 5.77 6.01 -5.35
CA LYS A 125 5.67 7.33 -4.70
C LYS A 125 5.30 8.42 -5.70
N GLU A 126 5.99 8.51 -6.83
CA GLU A 126 5.70 9.51 -7.86
C GLU A 126 4.27 9.36 -8.40
N THR A 127 3.85 8.14 -8.68
CA THR A 127 2.49 7.85 -9.17
C THR A 127 1.44 8.31 -8.16
N CYS A 128 1.63 7.99 -6.87
CA CYS A 128 0.69 8.37 -5.82
C CYS A 128 0.67 9.88 -5.57
N LEU A 129 1.82 10.55 -5.59
CA LEU A 129 1.89 12.01 -5.46
C LEU A 129 1.27 12.72 -6.66
N THR A 130 1.49 12.24 -7.88
CA THR A 130 0.84 12.77 -9.08
C THR A 130 -0.68 12.63 -9.01
N ARG A 131 -1.17 11.53 -8.42
CA ARG A 131 -2.60 11.24 -8.35
C ARG A 131 -3.33 11.95 -7.22
N PHE A 132 -2.69 12.09 -6.06
CA PHE A 132 -3.32 12.53 -4.81
C PHE A 132 -2.62 13.67 -4.10
N GLY A 133 -1.39 14.02 -4.51
CA GLY A 133 -0.70 15.20 -4.03
C GLY A 133 -1.36 16.47 -4.56
N SER A 134 -1.10 17.58 -3.88
CA SER A 134 -1.42 18.89 -4.43
C SER A 134 -0.38 19.28 -5.47
N ASP A 135 -0.78 19.98 -6.53
CA ASP A 135 0.18 20.64 -7.41
C ASP A 135 1.10 21.51 -6.55
N PRO A 136 2.43 21.46 -6.76
CA PRO A 136 3.32 22.42 -6.10
C PRO A 136 2.89 23.81 -6.56
N SER A 137 2.38 24.59 -5.60
CA SER A 137 1.98 25.98 -5.79
C SER A 137 3.21 26.87 -6.03
#